data_AF-A0A3A9EC55-F1
#
_entry.id   AF-A0A3A9EC55-F1
#
_cell.length_a   1.000
_cell.length_b   1.000
_cell.length_c   1.000
_cell.angle_alpha   90.00
_cell.angle_beta   90.00
_cell.angle_gamma   90.00
#
_symmetry.space_group_name_H-M   'P 1'
#
loop_
_entity.id
_entity.type
_entity.pdbx_description
1 polymer ?
#
loop_
_entity_poly.entity_id
_entity_poly.type
_entity_poly.pdbx_seq_one_letter_code
_entity_poly.pdbx_strand_id
1 'polypeptide(L)'
;MKEKNGFSVFLVIWFGQFISSIGSGLTSFGLNVYVFQKTGSATACSAVMLCAFLPMVVLTPVSGILADRHSRKTLMLIGDSFSAVGLFLLLLSIWLGEDTITVICICAFSSAVFSSLMDPAYKSTVTDLLTVEQFSKAGGLIQLASG
;
A
#
# COMPACT_ATOMS: atom_id res chain seq x y z
N MET A 1 15.35 -27.38 12.77
CA MET A 1 14.12 -27.47 11.94
C MET A 1 13.23 -26.22 12.02
N LYS A 2 13.25 -25.43 13.10
CA LYS A 2 12.46 -24.19 13.25
C LYS A 2 12.88 -23.04 12.31
N GLU A 3 14.17 -22.94 11.95
CA GLU A 3 14.72 -21.85 11.11
C GLU A 3 14.39 -21.95 9.61
N LYS A 4 14.20 -23.16 9.06
CA LYS A 4 13.94 -23.34 7.62
C LYS A 4 12.53 -22.87 7.22
N ASN A 5 11.57 -22.96 8.15
CA ASN A 5 10.20 -22.48 7.96
C ASN A 5 10.10 -20.95 7.97
N GLY A 6 10.96 -20.24 8.71
CA GLY A 6 10.95 -18.78 8.76
C GLY A 6 11.22 -18.14 7.40
N PHE A 7 12.25 -18.62 6.69
CA PHE A 7 12.61 -18.09 5.37
C PHE A 7 11.55 -18.41 4.30
N SER A 8 10.95 -19.60 4.31
CA SER A 8 9.87 -19.95 3.38
C SER A 8 8.61 -19.12 3.62
N VAL A 9 8.24 -18.87 4.89
CA VAL A 9 7.10 -17.99 5.20
C VAL A 9 7.41 -16.54 4.82
N PHE A 10 8.65 -16.08 5.04
CA PHE A 10 9.10 -14.78 4.54
C PHE A 10 8.94 -14.67 3.02
N LEU A 11 9.37 -15.67 2.24
CA LEU A 11 9.24 -15.64 0.77
C LEU A 11 7.78 -15.54 0.31
N VAL A 12 6.84 -16.19 0.99
CA VAL A 12 5.41 -16.08 0.67
C VAL A 12 4.88 -14.68 0.94
N ILE A 13 5.21 -14.11 2.10
CA ILE A 13 4.82 -12.74 2.47
C ILE A 13 5.46 -11.73 1.51
N TRP A 14 6.74 -11.92 1.20
CA TRP A 14 7.50 -11.11 0.26
C TRP A 14 6.89 -11.11 -1.12
N PHE A 15 6.50 -12.28 -1.64
CA PHE A 15 5.90 -12.38 -2.98
C PHE A 15 4.53 -11.69 -3.05
N GLY A 16 3.72 -11.82 -1.99
CA GLY A 16 2.46 -11.09 -1.87
C GLY A 16 2.67 -9.57 -1.83
N GLN A 17 3.65 -9.10 -1.05
CA GLN A 17 4.01 -7.68 -0.99
C GLN A 17 4.52 -7.18 -2.35
N PHE A 18 5.39 -7.94 -3.02
CA PHE A 18 5.94 -7.59 -4.32
C PHE A 18 4.84 -7.40 -5.38
N ILE A 19 3.90 -8.34 -5.46
CA ILE A 19 2.74 -8.21 -6.36
C ILE A 19 1.88 -7.00 -5.99
N SER A 20 1.65 -6.77 -4.69
CA SER A 20 0.84 -5.65 -4.21
C SER A 20 1.47 -4.30 -4.53
N SER A 21 2.80 -4.17 -4.41
CA SER A 21 3.54 -2.97 -4.78
C SER A 21 3.45 -2.69 -6.28
N ILE A 22 3.62 -3.71 -7.12
CA ILE A 22 3.43 -3.57 -8.58
C ILE A 22 2.00 -3.12 -8.91
N GLY A 23 1.00 -3.77 -8.31
CA GLY A 23 -0.41 -3.43 -8.52
C GLY A 23 -0.73 -1.99 -8.10
N SER A 24 -0.19 -1.55 -6.96
CA SER A 24 -0.35 -0.19 -6.45
C SER A 24 0.31 0.84 -7.35
N GLY A 25 1.51 0.55 -7.87
CA GLY A 25 2.21 1.40 -8.83
C GLY A 25 1.45 1.53 -10.15
N LEU A 26 0.98 0.42 -10.71
CA LEU A 26 0.16 0.41 -11.94
C LEU A 26 -1.17 1.16 -11.73
N THR A 27 -1.81 0.98 -10.58
CA THR A 27 -3.04 1.71 -10.22
C THR A 27 -2.79 3.21 -10.15
N SER A 28 -1.72 3.62 -9.48
CA SER A 28 -1.36 5.04 -9.35
C SER A 28 -1.05 5.66 -10.71
N PHE A 29 -0.32 4.95 -11.56
CA PHE A 29 -0.04 5.38 -12.93
C PHE A 29 -1.31 5.47 -13.78
N GLY A 30 -2.13 4.41 -13.77
CA GLY A 30 -3.39 4.36 -14.51
C GLY A 30 -4.36 5.46 -14.09
N LEU A 31 -4.48 5.70 -12.78
CA LEU A 31 -5.32 6.77 -12.25
C LEU A 31 -4.84 8.16 -12.69
N ASN A 32 -3.53 8.39 -12.67
CA ASN A 32 -2.95 9.66 -13.11
C ASN A 32 -3.19 9.90 -14.61
N VAL A 33 -2.95 8.88 -15.44
CA VAL A 33 -3.23 8.93 -16.89
C VAL A 33 -4.72 9.16 -17.15
N TYR A 34 -5.60 8.47 -16.41
CA TYR A 34 -7.04 8.62 -16.53
C TYR A 34 -7.51 10.05 -16.22
N VAL A 35 -7.07 10.60 -15.09
CA VAL A 35 -7.39 11.98 -14.67
C VAL A 35 -6.85 12.98 -15.70
N PHE A 36 -5.64 12.75 -16.21
CA PHE A 36 -5.05 13.62 -17.24
C PHE A 36 -5.85 13.59 -18.54
N GLN A 37 -6.23 12.40 -19.04
CA GLN A 37 -7.04 12.28 -20.25
C GLN A 37 -8.42 12.92 -20.09
N LYS A 38 -9.02 12.80 -18.90
CA LYS A 38 -10.34 13.37 -18.63
C LYS A 38 -10.33 14.90 -18.51
N THR A 39 -9.32 15.46 -17.85
CA THR A 39 -9.30 16.89 -17.50
C THR A 39 -8.38 17.74 -18.38
N GLY A 40 -7.39 17.13 -19.05
CA GLY A 40 -6.31 17.82 -19.75
C GLY A 40 -5.42 18.67 -18.83
N SER A 41 -5.57 18.56 -17.50
CA SER A 41 -4.97 19.48 -16.53
C SER A 41 -3.96 18.78 -15.62
N ALA A 42 -2.70 19.20 -15.70
CA ALA A 42 -1.64 18.75 -14.80
C ALA A 42 -1.92 19.13 -13.33
N THR A 43 -2.71 20.19 -13.09
CA THR A 43 -3.10 20.62 -11.74
C THR A 43 -4.04 19.61 -11.09
N ALA A 44 -4.98 19.05 -11.85
CA ALA A 44 -5.90 18.01 -11.35
C ALA A 44 -5.15 16.73 -10.98
N CYS A 45 -4.22 16.29 -11.83
CA CYS A 45 -3.33 15.16 -11.56
C CYS A 45 -2.52 15.36 -10.27
N SER A 46 -1.92 16.54 -10.11
CA SER A 46 -1.15 16.89 -8.92
C SER A 46 -2.00 16.90 -7.65
N ALA A 47 -3.25 17.36 -7.74
CA ALA A 47 -4.18 17.34 -6.61
C ALA A 47 -4.52 15.91 -6.17
N VAL A 48 -4.79 15.00 -7.11
CA VAL A 48 -5.05 13.59 -6.82
C VAL A 48 -3.81 12.92 -6.20
N MET A 49 -2.62 13.18 -6.74
CA MET A 49 -1.37 12.71 -6.13
C MET A 49 -1.20 13.23 -4.71
N LEU A 50 -1.43 14.52 -4.46
CA LEU A 50 -1.38 15.07 -3.10
C LEU A 50 -2.36 14.37 -2.17
N CYS A 51 -3.60 14.13 -2.60
CA CYS A 51 -4.58 13.39 -1.80
C CYS A 51 -4.16 11.93 -1.53
N ALA A 52 -3.42 11.29 -2.42
CA ALA A 52 -2.89 9.95 -2.19
C ALA A 52 -1.67 9.93 -1.26
N PHE A 53 -0.78 10.92 -1.36
CA PHE A 53 0.47 10.96 -0.57
C PHE A 53 0.31 11.59 0.81
N LEU A 54 -0.53 12.63 0.94
CA LEU A 54 -0.72 13.38 2.18
C LEU A 54 -1.13 12.50 3.38
N PRO A 55 -2.14 11.61 3.28
CA PRO A 55 -2.50 10.74 4.40
C PRO A 55 -1.37 9.78 4.75
N MET A 56 -0.61 9.28 3.77
CA MET A 56 0.54 8.40 4.04
C MET A 56 1.58 9.12 4.91
N VAL A 57 1.97 10.34 4.56
CA VAL A 57 2.96 11.13 5.31
C VAL A 57 2.46 11.47 6.72
N VAL A 58 1.21 11.92 6.83
CA VAL A 58 0.64 12.34 8.13
C VAL A 58 0.38 11.16 9.05
N LEU A 59 -0.02 10.00 8.52
CA LEU A 59 -0.37 8.83 9.30
C LEU A 59 0.81 7.89 9.55
N THR A 60 1.96 8.08 8.91
CA THR A 60 3.18 7.29 9.19
C THR A 60 3.52 7.18 10.70
N PRO A 61 3.55 8.27 11.50
CA PRO A 61 3.82 8.15 12.93
C PRO A 61 2.68 7.44 13.69
N VAL A 62 1.44 7.65 13.26
CA VAL A 62 0.25 7.04 13.87
C VAL A 62 0.21 5.54 13.60
N SER A 63 0.56 5.12 12.39
CA SER A 63 0.60 3.72 11.99
C SER A 63 1.66 2.93 12.76
N GLY A 64 2.79 3.56 13.11
CA GLY A 64 3.80 2.98 14.02
C GLY A 64 3.23 2.68 15.42
N ILE A 65 2.51 3.63 16.02
CA ILE A 65 1.89 3.45 17.35
C ILE A 65 0.82 2.36 17.31
N LEU A 66 0.02 2.30 16.23
CA LEU A 66 -0.98 1.23 16.07
C LEU A 66 -0.32 -0.14 15.89
N ALA A 67 0.79 -0.22 15.14
CA ALA A 67 1.53 -1.45 14.91
C ALA A 67 2.14 -2.04 16.18
N ASP A 68 2.51 -1.20 17.14
CA ASP A 68 3.00 -1.64 18.45
C ASP A 68 1.89 -2.19 19.36
N ARG A 69 0.63 -1.75 19.17
CA ARG A 69 -0.49 -2.12 20.05
C ARG A 69 -1.39 -3.25 19.54
N HIS A 70 -1.47 -3.48 18.23
CA HIS A 70 -2.35 -4.48 17.63
C HIS A 70 -1.57 -5.62 16.97
N SER A 71 -2.23 -6.77 16.80
CA SER A 71 -1.66 -7.91 16.06
C SER A 71 -1.36 -7.49 14.62
N ARG A 72 -0.07 -7.51 14.26
CA ARG A 72 0.48 -6.99 12.99
C ARG A 72 -0.17 -7.61 11.75
N LYS A 73 -0.46 -8.92 11.80
CA LYS A 73 -1.23 -9.62 10.76
C LYS A 73 -2.61 -9.01 10.54
N THR A 74 -3.30 -8.63 11.62
CA THR A 74 -4.64 -8.05 11.56
C THR A 74 -4.59 -6.65 10.94
N LEU A 75 -3.57 -5.85 11.25
CA LEU A 75 -3.39 -4.54 10.63
C LEU A 75 -3.11 -4.63 9.13
N MET A 76 -2.25 -5.55 8.69
CA MET A 76 -2.01 -5.76 7.25
C MET A 76 -3.28 -6.20 6.53
N LEU A 77 -4.03 -7.14 7.11
CA LEU A 77 -5.23 -7.69 6.48
C LEU A 77 -6.37 -6.66 6.41
N ILE A 78 -6.55 -5.87 7.46
CA ILE A 78 -7.52 -4.77 7.49
C ILE A 78 -7.09 -3.65 6.53
N GLY A 79 -5.84 -3.19 6.61
CA GLY A 79 -5.32 -2.11 5.76
C GLY A 79 -5.46 -2.43 4.28
N ASP A 80 -5.05 -3.63 3.87
CA ASP A 80 -5.15 -4.09 2.48
C ASP A 80 -6.63 -4.25 2.05
N SER A 81 -7.46 -4.88 2.88
CA SER A 81 -8.88 -5.09 2.55
C SER A 81 -9.63 -3.76 2.38
N PHE A 82 -9.46 -2.82 3.31
CA PHE A 82 -10.12 -1.52 3.23
C PHE A 82 -9.55 -0.65 2.11
N SER A 83 -8.25 -0.73 1.84
CA SER A 83 -7.64 -0.08 0.68
C SER A 83 -8.22 -0.62 -0.63
N ALA A 84 -8.33 -1.94 -0.76
CA ALA A 84 -8.93 -2.60 -1.92
C ALA A 84 -10.39 -2.20 -2.11
N VAL A 85 -11.17 -2.07 -1.03
CA VAL A 85 -12.55 -1.56 -1.09
C VAL A 85 -12.59 -0.12 -1.59
N GLY A 86 -11.72 0.76 -1.08
CA GLY A 86 -11.64 2.15 -1.57
C GLY A 86 -11.30 2.24 -3.05
N LEU A 87 -10.40 1.37 -3.52
CA LEU A 87 -10.03 1.25 -4.92
C LEU A 87 -11.16 0.69 -5.79
N PHE A 88 -11.88 -0.30 -5.28
CA PHE A 88 -13.04 -0.89 -5.95
C PHE A 88 -14.17 0.13 -6.10
N LEU A 89 -14.44 0.94 -5.08
CA LEU A 89 -15.40 2.03 -5.15
C LEU A 89 -15.00 3.09 -6.19
N LEU A 90 -13.71 3.43 -6.26
CA LEU A 90 -13.18 4.32 -7.30
C LEU A 90 -13.42 3.73 -8.70
N LEU A 91 -13.10 2.45 -8.89
CA LEU A 91 -13.32 1.75 -10.16
C LEU A 91 -14.80 1.74 -10.56
N LEU A 92 -15.68 1.49 -9.59
CA LEU A 92 -17.13 1.46 -9.79
C LEU A 92 -17.68 2.84 -10.14
N SER A 93 -17.16 3.91 -9.51
CA SER A 93 -17.52 5.29 -9.86
C SER A 93 -17.12 5.65 -11.30
N ILE A 94 -15.93 5.21 -11.74
CA ILE A 94 -15.47 5.36 -13.13
C ILE A 94 -16.38 4.60 -14.09
N TRP A 95 -16.80 3.39 -13.71
CA TRP A 95 -17.64 2.54 -14.55
C TRP A 95 -19.07 3.09 -14.72
N LEU A 96 -19.62 3.71 -13.68
CA LEU A 96 -20.93 4.38 -13.71
C LEU A 96 -20.89 5.76 -14.39
N GLY A 97 -19.71 6.32 -14.64
CA GLY A 97 -19.54 7.67 -15.20
C GLY A 97 -19.81 8.82 -14.22
N GLU A 98 -19.91 8.53 -12.91
CA GLU A 98 -20.07 9.53 -11.84
C GLU A 98 -18.72 9.98 -11.26
N ASP A 99 -17.64 9.81 -12.01
CA ASP A 99 -16.26 10.02 -11.58
C ASP A 99 -15.89 11.52 -11.59
N THR A 100 -16.41 12.27 -10.63
CA THR A 100 -15.97 13.64 -10.39
C THR A 100 -14.56 13.63 -9.78
N ILE A 101 -13.72 14.64 -10.08
CA ILE A 101 -12.37 14.77 -9.49
C ILE A 101 -12.43 14.67 -7.96
N THR A 102 -13.45 15.26 -7.33
CA THR A 102 -13.69 15.18 -5.88
C THR A 102 -13.90 13.75 -5.39
N VAL A 103 -14.68 12.94 -6.12
CA VAL A 103 -14.92 11.53 -5.77
C VAL A 103 -13.63 10.73 -5.91
N ILE A 104 -12.89 10.95 -6.99
CA ILE A 104 -11.56 10.34 -7.20
C ILE A 104 -10.61 10.68 -6.04
N CYS A 105 -10.55 11.95 -5.65
CA CYS A 105 -9.71 12.39 -4.52
C CYS A 105 -10.13 11.76 -3.19
N ILE A 106 -11.44 11.68 -2.90
CA ILE A 106 -11.94 11.09 -1.64
C ILE A 106 -11.63 9.60 -1.60
N CYS A 107 -11.90 8.85 -2.68
CA CYS A 107 -11.61 7.43 -2.73
C CYS A 107 -10.10 7.17 -2.63
N ALA A 108 -9.28 7.91 -3.38
CA ALA A 108 -7.82 7.79 -3.33
C ALA A 108 -7.27 8.11 -1.93
N PHE A 109 -7.75 9.20 -1.31
CA PHE A 109 -7.37 9.57 0.06
C PHE A 109 -7.77 8.46 1.05
N SER A 110 -8.99 7.95 0.96
CA SER A 110 -9.45 6.87 1.86
C SER A 110 -8.60 5.60 1.72
N SER A 111 -8.30 5.17 0.49
CA SER A 111 -7.45 4.01 0.24
C SER A 111 -6.04 4.23 0.79
N ALA A 112 -5.47 5.42 0.60
CA ALA A 112 -4.15 5.76 1.11
C ALA A 112 -4.08 5.81 2.65
N VAL A 113 -5.14 6.25 3.33
CA VAL A 113 -5.26 6.19 4.79
C VAL A 113 -5.11 4.75 5.29
N PHE A 114 -5.82 3.80 4.67
CA PHE A 114 -5.75 2.39 5.07
C PHE A 114 -4.43 1.72 4.68
N SER A 115 -3.90 2.07 3.49
CA SER A 115 -2.61 1.55 3.01
C SER A 115 -1.44 2.00 3.89
N SER A 116 -1.50 3.21 4.47
CA SER A 116 -0.45 3.73 5.38
C SER A 116 -0.18 2.86 6.62
N LEU A 117 -1.09 1.96 6.95
CA LEU A 117 -0.97 1.02 8.07
C LEU A 117 -0.10 -0.21 7.74
N MET A 118 0.17 -0.50 6.46
CA MET A 118 0.89 -1.72 6.03
C MET A 118 2.41 -1.64 6.23
N ASP A 119 3.03 -0.49 5.95
CA ASP A 119 4.50 -0.35 5.96
C ASP A 119 5.20 -0.75 7.28
N PRO A 120 4.76 -0.27 8.47
CA PRO A 120 5.40 -0.65 9.72
C PRO A 120 5.15 -2.13 10.05
N ALA A 121 3.99 -2.68 9.68
CA ALA A 121 3.64 -4.07 9.93
C ALA A 121 4.49 -5.03 9.08
N TYR A 122 4.78 -4.69 7.82
CA TYR A 122 5.67 -5.46 6.95
C TYR A 122 7.11 -5.47 7.47
N LYS A 123 7.70 -4.30 7.74
CA LYS A 123 9.09 -4.20 8.26
C LYS A 123 9.27 -4.99 9.55
N SER A 124 8.31 -4.89 10.47
CA SER A 124 8.35 -5.58 11.76
C SER A 124 8.17 -7.10 11.64
N THR A 125 7.35 -7.57 10.71
CA THR A 125 7.16 -9.00 10.42
C THR A 125 8.43 -9.60 9.83
N VAL A 126 9.09 -8.88 8.93
CA VAL A 126 10.37 -9.29 8.34
C VAL A 126 11.48 -9.36 9.41
N THR A 127 11.51 -8.44 10.38
CA THR A 127 12.44 -8.50 11.52
C THR A 127 12.20 -9.64 12.49
N ASP A 128 10.96 -10.08 12.68
CA ASP A 128 10.67 -11.22 13.55
C ASP A 128 10.91 -12.59 12.89
N LEU A 129 10.83 -12.67 11.55
CA LEU A 129 10.98 -13.94 10.83
C LEU A 129 12.41 -14.27 10.42
N LEU A 130 13.28 -13.28 10.27
CA LEU A 130 14.63 -13.46 9.74
C LEU A 130 15.68 -13.36 10.86
N THR A 131 16.60 -14.32 10.91
CA THR A 131 17.81 -14.21 11.72
C THR A 131 18.79 -13.20 11.11
N VAL A 132 19.76 -12.71 11.89
CA VAL A 132 20.76 -11.70 11.45
C VAL A 132 21.47 -12.12 10.15
N GLU A 133 21.79 -13.41 10.00
CA GLU A 133 22.41 -13.96 8.79
C GLU A 133 21.45 -14.04 7.59
N GLN A 134 20.16 -14.28 7.84
CA GLN A 134 19.13 -14.28 6.80
C GLN A 134 18.77 -12.86 6.35
N PHE A 135 18.88 -11.87 7.23
CA PHE A 135 18.69 -10.45 6.92
C PHE A 135 19.63 -9.98 5.79
N SER A 136 20.90 -10.37 5.87
CA SER A 136 21.87 -10.03 4.83
C SER A 136 21.53 -10.65 3.47
N LYS A 137 20.89 -11.84 3.45
CA LYS A 137 20.42 -12.50 2.20
C LYS A 137 19.11 -11.91 1.70
N ALA A 138 18.22 -11.51 2.61
CA ALA A 138 16.90 -10.98 2.30
C ALA A 138 16.90 -9.49 1.95
N GLY A 139 17.95 -8.73 2.28
CA GLY A 139 18.02 -7.29 2.07
C GLY A 139 17.69 -6.86 0.63
N GLY A 140 18.23 -7.57 -0.37
CA GLY A 140 17.93 -7.31 -1.78
C GLY A 140 16.46 -7.61 -2.14
N LEU A 141 15.88 -8.67 -1.58
CA LEU A 141 14.47 -8.99 -1.76
C LEU A 141 13.59 -7.90 -1.14
N ILE A 142 13.83 -7.54 0.13
CA ILE A 142 13.06 -6.51 0.83
C ILE A 142 13.03 -5.22 0.00
N GLN A 143 14.17 -4.81 -0.54
CA GLN A 143 14.30 -3.60 -1.37
C GLN A 143 13.51 -3.68 -2.68
N LEU A 144 13.41 -4.86 -3.30
CA LEU A 144 12.57 -5.08 -4.49
C LEU A 144 11.06 -5.03 -4.20
N ALA A 145 10.63 -5.41 -3.00
CA ALA A 145 9.21 -5.38 -2.63
C ALA A 145 8.76 -4.02 -2.09
N SER A 146 9.67 -3.20 -1.57
CA SER A 146 9.37 -1.88 -1.02
C SER A 146 9.80 -0.71 -1.92
N GLY A 147 10.36 -1.00 -3.09
CA GLY A 147 10.86 -0.02 -4.06
C GLY A 147 9.84 0.45 -5.07
#